data_AF-A0A432SML2-F1
#
_entry.id   AF-A0A432SML2-F1
#
_cell.length_a   1.000
_cell.length_b   1.000
_cell.length_c   1.000
_cell.angle_alpha   90.00
_cell.angle_beta   90.00
_cell.angle_gamma   90.00
#
_symmetry.space_group_name_H-M   'P 1'
#
loop_
_entity.id
_entity.type
_entity.pdbx_description
1 polymer ?
#
loop_
_entity_poly.entity_id
_entity_poly.type
_entity_poly.pdbx_seq_one_letter_code
_entity_poly.pdbx_strand_id
1 'polypeptide(L)'
;MRYSRVRSLLGDDLQKLHEAKVLLLGVGGVGGFCLDCLVRSGVKDVTIVDCDTFEPSNQNRQIGSENTGAVKVYHLQTLYPGVKALHERITPEWVASFDFSVYDLVLDAIDDMRAKVALAKRVSEKLISAAGGAKKLDPTKIELTSVWKTHGDPLAKKFRYELKKSGFRGDFPVVFSPEEPMCKDLGSFVGVTGAFGLTLCSAAVRRLCD
;
A
#
# COMPACT_ATOMS: atom_id res chain seq x y z
N MET A 1 22.28 8.86 14.92
CA MET A 1 20.90 8.40 15.21
C MET A 1 20.24 7.90 13.92
N ARG A 2 19.38 6.86 13.99
CA ARG A 2 18.78 6.16 12.82
C ARG A 2 18.11 7.09 11.78
N TYR A 3 17.43 8.15 12.22
CA TYR A 3 16.62 9.03 11.36
C TYR A 3 17.23 10.43 11.13
N SER A 4 18.55 10.62 11.29
CA SER A 4 19.15 11.95 11.21
C SER A 4 18.96 12.66 9.86
N ARG A 5 19.04 11.92 8.75
CA ARG A 5 18.80 12.48 7.40
C ARG A 5 17.34 12.82 7.17
N VAL A 6 16.42 11.99 7.67
CA VAL A 6 14.98 12.30 7.60
C VAL A 6 14.64 13.52 8.45
N ARG A 7 15.22 13.64 9.65
CA ARG A 7 15.10 14.85 10.49
C ARG A 7 15.60 16.10 9.78
N SER A 8 16.70 15.99 9.03
CA SER A 8 17.23 17.14 8.27
C SER A 8 16.28 17.59 7.15
N LEU A 9 15.47 16.67 6.61
CA LEU A 9 14.48 16.97 5.57
C LEU A 9 13.15 17.47 6.15
N LEU A 10 12.66 16.86 7.23
CA LEU A 10 11.31 17.10 7.78
C LEU A 10 11.29 18.02 9.01
N GLY A 11 12.45 18.34 9.59
CA GLY A 11 12.52 19.12 10.83
C GLY A 11 11.72 18.47 11.97
N ASP A 12 10.80 19.25 12.52
CA ASP A 12 9.94 18.84 13.64
C ASP A 12 8.77 17.95 13.22
N ASP A 13 8.39 17.95 11.93
CA ASP A 13 7.33 17.06 11.41
C ASP A 13 7.71 15.57 11.49
N LEU A 14 9.00 15.26 11.68
CA LEU A 14 9.43 13.89 12.00
C LEU A 14 8.73 13.36 13.27
N GLN A 15 8.39 14.23 14.22
CA GLN A 15 7.68 13.80 15.42
C GLN A 15 6.24 13.35 15.10
N LYS A 16 5.56 14.02 14.17
CA LYS A 16 4.24 13.58 13.68
C LYS A 16 4.31 12.17 13.10
N LEU A 17 5.35 11.86 12.31
CA LEU A 17 5.56 10.50 11.78
C LEU A 17 5.80 9.46 12.88
N HIS A 18 6.54 9.81 13.94
CA HIS A 18 6.77 8.89 15.05
C HIS A 18 5.50 8.54 15.83
N GLU A 19 4.55 9.48 15.90
CA GLU A 19 3.30 9.34 16.67
C GLU A 19 2.17 8.74 15.84
N ALA A 20 2.24 8.85 14.51
CA ALA A 20 1.25 8.33 13.58
C ALA A 20 1.09 6.80 13.65
N LYS A 21 -0.15 6.35 13.62
CA LYS A 21 -0.57 4.94 13.52
C LYS A 21 -1.05 4.64 12.12
N VAL A 22 -0.29 3.81 11.41
CA VAL A 22 -0.55 3.47 10.01
C VAL A 22 -0.98 2.01 9.88
N LEU A 23 -2.10 1.78 9.21
CA LEU A 23 -2.53 0.45 8.80
C LEU A 23 -2.16 0.22 7.33
N LEU A 24 -1.40 -0.82 7.04
CA LEU A 24 -1.03 -1.22 5.69
C LEU A 24 -1.67 -2.56 5.34
N LEU A 25 -2.52 -2.53 4.33
CA LEU A 25 -3.33 -3.66 3.87
C LEU A 25 -2.69 -4.27 2.61
N GLY A 26 -2.24 -5.52 2.72
CA GLY A 26 -1.46 -6.22 1.71
C GLY A 26 0.04 -5.90 1.81
N VAL A 27 0.88 -6.94 1.83
CA VAL A 27 2.35 -6.83 1.88
C VAL A 27 3.03 -7.58 0.72
N GLY A 28 2.36 -7.63 -0.43
CA GLY A 28 2.91 -8.14 -1.67
C GLY A 28 3.94 -7.20 -2.33
N GLY A 29 3.98 -7.19 -3.67
CA GLY A 29 5.03 -6.46 -4.42
C GLY A 29 4.99 -4.93 -4.32
N VAL A 30 3.87 -4.37 -3.85
CA VAL A 30 3.73 -2.93 -3.54
C VAL A 30 3.87 -2.71 -2.04
N GLY A 31 3.06 -3.42 -1.25
CA GLY A 31 2.99 -3.23 0.20
C GLY A 31 4.30 -3.52 0.93
N GLY A 32 5.06 -4.55 0.54
CA GLY A 32 6.35 -4.85 1.17
C GLY A 32 7.36 -3.70 1.06
N PHE A 33 7.44 -3.06 -0.11
CA PHE A 33 8.29 -1.87 -0.31
C PHE A 33 7.74 -0.63 0.38
N CYS A 34 6.40 -0.49 0.44
CA CYS A 34 5.78 0.56 1.24
C CYS A 34 6.14 0.42 2.73
N LEU A 35 6.08 -0.79 3.29
CA LEU A 35 6.45 -1.08 4.67
C LEU A 35 7.91 -0.72 4.94
N ASP A 36 8.84 -1.20 4.10
CA ASP A 36 10.27 -0.89 4.24
C ASP A 36 10.50 0.62 4.26
N CYS A 37 9.86 1.33 3.33
CA CYS A 37 9.95 2.78 3.23
C CYS A 37 9.38 3.50 4.46
N LEU A 38 8.19 3.12 4.95
CA LEU A 38 7.56 3.74 6.12
C LEU A 38 8.45 3.63 7.37
N VAL A 39 8.93 2.41 7.65
CA VAL A 39 9.78 2.13 8.82
C VAL A 39 11.12 2.86 8.72
N ARG A 40 11.72 2.93 7.53
CA ARG A 40 12.97 3.69 7.31
C ARG A 40 12.78 5.20 7.34
N SER A 41 11.57 5.68 7.03
CA SER A 41 11.19 7.10 7.09
C SER A 41 10.81 7.57 8.49
N GLY A 42 10.73 6.67 9.47
CA GLY A 42 10.48 7.04 10.87
C GLY A 42 9.04 6.81 11.35
N VAL A 43 8.18 6.17 10.57
CA VAL A 43 6.88 5.70 11.10
C VAL A 43 7.13 4.52 12.04
N LYS A 44 6.69 4.65 13.30
CA LYS A 44 6.99 3.67 14.36
C LYS A 44 5.85 2.70 14.65
N ASP A 45 4.60 3.13 14.49
CA ASP A 45 3.42 2.28 14.73
C ASP A 45 2.78 1.91 13.38
N VAL A 46 3.23 0.78 12.82
CA VAL A 46 2.67 0.22 11.59
C VAL A 46 2.05 -1.14 11.90
N THR A 47 0.78 -1.31 11.55
CA THR A 47 0.11 -2.61 11.51
C THR A 47 0.03 -3.09 10.06
N ILE A 48 0.48 -4.30 9.79
CA ILE A 48 0.36 -4.96 8.48
C ILE A 48 -0.67 -6.08 8.51
N VAL A 49 -1.45 -6.20 7.44
CA VAL A 49 -2.48 -7.25 7.28
C VAL A 49 -2.32 -7.95 5.95
N ASP A 50 -2.16 -9.26 5.95
CA ASP A 50 -2.11 -10.11 4.75
C ASP A 50 -2.32 -11.57 5.15
N CYS A 51 -2.92 -12.39 4.29
CA CYS A 51 -3.21 -13.80 4.57
C CYS A 51 -2.24 -14.79 3.95
N ASP A 52 -1.34 -14.33 3.07
CA ASP A 52 -0.54 -15.21 2.22
C ASP A 52 0.78 -15.65 2.89
N THR A 53 1.36 -16.70 2.31
CA THR A 53 2.75 -17.10 2.53
C THR A 53 3.61 -16.70 1.33
N PHE A 54 4.93 -16.69 1.51
CA PHE A 54 5.86 -16.48 0.39
C PHE A 54 5.99 -17.72 -0.48
N GLU A 55 5.93 -17.52 -1.79
CA GLU A 55 6.18 -18.53 -2.81
C GLU A 55 7.42 -18.19 -3.64
N PRO A 56 8.08 -19.16 -4.30
CA PRO A 56 9.21 -18.87 -5.20
C PRO A 56 8.84 -17.86 -6.30
N SER A 57 7.58 -17.89 -6.75
CA SER A 57 7.01 -16.97 -7.74
C SER A 57 7.01 -15.49 -7.30
N ASN A 58 7.27 -15.21 -6.02
CA ASN A 58 7.26 -13.87 -5.43
C ASN A 58 8.64 -13.19 -5.50
N GLN A 59 9.73 -13.95 -5.68
CA GLN A 59 11.13 -13.48 -5.61
C GLN A 59 11.49 -12.40 -6.65
N ASN A 60 10.74 -12.32 -7.76
CA ASN A 60 10.93 -11.25 -8.73
C ASN A 60 10.46 -9.87 -8.27
N ARG A 61 9.70 -9.75 -7.16
CA ARG A 61 9.01 -8.49 -6.82
C ARG A 61 8.64 -8.25 -5.36
N GLN A 62 8.91 -9.16 -4.43
CA GLN A 62 8.47 -9.01 -3.03
C GLN A 62 9.65 -9.11 -2.05
N ILE A 63 9.83 -8.12 -1.18
CA ILE A 63 10.83 -8.15 -0.11
C ILE A 63 10.55 -9.32 0.84
N GLY A 64 11.59 -10.08 1.20
CA GLY A 64 11.51 -11.19 2.16
C GLY A 64 11.03 -12.52 1.58
N SER A 65 10.80 -12.58 0.26
CA SER A 65 10.28 -13.77 -0.41
C SER A 65 11.28 -14.91 -0.58
N GLU A 66 12.55 -14.68 -0.21
CA GLU A 66 13.57 -15.72 -0.08
C GLU A 66 13.19 -16.74 1.01
N ASN A 67 12.42 -16.33 2.02
CA ASN A 67 11.91 -17.22 3.07
C ASN A 67 10.61 -17.92 2.63
N THR A 68 10.73 -18.77 1.59
CA THR A 68 9.60 -19.49 1.00
C THR A 68 8.87 -20.34 2.05
N GLY A 69 7.53 -20.32 2.02
CA GLY A 69 6.65 -21.01 2.95
C GLY A 69 6.34 -20.22 4.23
N ALA A 70 7.11 -19.18 4.54
CA ALA A 70 6.82 -18.33 5.69
C ALA A 70 5.56 -17.47 5.44
N VAL A 71 4.76 -17.29 6.49
CA VAL A 71 3.65 -16.32 6.49
C VAL A 71 4.22 -14.91 6.34
N LYS A 72 3.75 -14.17 5.33
CA LYS A 72 4.37 -12.89 4.94
C LYS A 72 4.47 -11.91 6.09
N VAL A 73 3.36 -11.68 6.79
CA VAL A 73 3.31 -10.69 7.88
C VAL A 73 4.22 -11.04 9.05
N TYR A 74 4.31 -12.32 9.43
CA TYR A 74 5.19 -12.75 10.53
C TYR A 74 6.65 -12.67 10.13
N HIS A 75 7.01 -13.06 8.89
CA HIS A 75 8.39 -12.91 8.45
C HIS A 75 8.79 -11.42 8.37
N LEU A 76 7.96 -10.55 7.80
CA LEU A 76 8.25 -9.11 7.75
C LEU A 76 8.36 -8.50 9.16
N GLN A 77 7.57 -8.96 10.13
CA GLN A 77 7.71 -8.53 11.53
C GLN A 77 9.10 -8.86 12.10
N THR A 78 9.73 -9.96 11.68
CA THR A 78 11.12 -10.27 12.07
C THR A 78 12.14 -9.30 11.45
N LEU A 79 11.89 -8.80 10.24
CA LEU A 79 12.75 -7.85 9.53
C LEU A 79 12.59 -6.41 10.05
N TYR A 80 11.39 -6.09 10.56
CA TYR A 80 11.03 -4.75 11.04
C TYR A 80 10.49 -4.81 12.48
N PRO A 81 11.37 -4.92 13.49
CA PRO A 81 10.96 -4.97 14.88
C PRO A 81 10.11 -3.75 15.27
N GLY A 82 8.94 -4.01 15.88
CA GLY A 82 7.95 -2.99 16.25
C GLY A 82 6.70 -2.96 15.36
N VAL A 83 6.77 -3.54 14.16
CA VAL A 83 5.60 -3.73 13.29
C VAL A 83 4.64 -4.74 13.92
N LYS A 84 3.34 -4.44 13.91
CA LYS A 84 2.28 -5.36 14.35
C LYS A 84 1.81 -6.16 13.14
N ALA A 85 1.69 -7.48 13.27
CA ALA A 85 1.30 -8.37 12.20
C ALA A 85 -0.08 -8.98 12.46
N LEU A 86 -0.98 -8.88 11.48
CA LEU A 86 -2.28 -9.56 11.48
C LEU A 86 -2.34 -10.50 10.28
N HIS A 87 -2.36 -11.81 10.55
CA HIS A 87 -2.46 -12.84 9.52
C HIS A 87 -3.92 -13.12 9.16
N GLU A 88 -4.53 -12.19 8.44
CA GLU A 88 -5.97 -12.20 8.16
C GLU A 88 -6.26 -11.89 6.69
N ARG A 89 -7.34 -12.48 6.17
CA ARG A 89 -7.82 -12.20 4.81
C ARG A 89 -8.71 -10.97 4.83
N ILE A 90 -8.35 -9.97 4.05
CA ILE A 90 -9.11 -8.72 3.96
C ILE A 90 -10.30 -8.94 3.01
N THR A 91 -11.48 -9.21 3.58
CA THR A 91 -12.75 -9.32 2.86
C THR A 91 -13.67 -8.14 3.19
N PRO A 92 -14.78 -7.92 2.46
CA PRO A 92 -15.78 -6.92 2.84
C PRO A 92 -16.31 -7.09 4.26
N GLU A 93 -16.51 -8.33 4.71
CA GLU A 93 -16.98 -8.66 6.05
C GLU A 93 -15.94 -8.29 7.11
N TRP A 94 -14.67 -8.59 6.84
CA TRP A 94 -13.55 -8.17 7.69
C TRP A 94 -13.49 -6.65 7.82
N VAL A 95 -13.60 -5.93 6.69
CA VAL A 95 -13.64 -4.46 6.67
C VAL A 95 -14.84 -3.92 7.46
N ALA A 96 -15.98 -4.61 7.46
CA ALA A 96 -17.13 -4.18 8.25
C ALA A 96 -16.90 -4.32 9.76
N SER A 97 -16.18 -5.36 10.20
CA SER A 97 -15.92 -5.63 11.61
C SER A 97 -14.65 -4.98 12.18
N PHE A 98 -13.70 -4.61 11.33
CA PHE A 98 -12.41 -4.10 11.76
C PHE A 98 -12.50 -2.67 12.32
N ASP A 99 -11.85 -2.43 13.46
CA ASP A 99 -11.79 -1.10 14.06
C ASP A 99 -10.69 -0.24 13.42
N PHE A 100 -11.11 0.61 12.48
CA PHE A 100 -10.21 1.57 11.85
C PHE A 100 -9.98 2.83 12.69
N SER A 101 -10.76 3.09 13.74
CA SER A 101 -10.75 4.38 14.46
C SER A 101 -9.40 4.68 15.12
N VAL A 102 -8.65 3.64 15.47
CA VAL A 102 -7.33 3.74 16.11
C VAL A 102 -6.20 4.14 15.15
N TYR A 103 -6.44 4.13 13.83
CA TYR A 103 -5.43 4.45 12.82
C TYR A 103 -5.66 5.83 12.23
N ASP A 104 -4.58 6.59 12.09
CA ASP A 104 -4.57 7.92 11.48
C ASP A 104 -4.61 7.83 9.95
N LEU A 105 -4.03 6.76 9.40
CA LEU A 105 -3.93 6.54 7.96
C LEU A 105 -4.06 5.06 7.60
N VAL A 106 -4.78 4.79 6.52
CA VAL A 106 -4.96 3.46 5.94
C VAL A 106 -4.36 3.44 4.54
N LEU A 107 -3.43 2.53 4.31
CA LEU A 107 -2.76 2.32 3.04
C LEU A 107 -3.23 1.00 2.43
N ASP A 108 -3.79 1.09 1.23
CA ASP A 108 -4.34 -0.05 0.51
C ASP A 108 -3.40 -0.48 -0.62
N ALA A 109 -2.81 -1.67 -0.47
CA ALA A 109 -2.00 -2.36 -1.47
C ALA A 109 -2.56 -3.77 -1.79
N ILE A 110 -3.88 -3.98 -1.64
CA ILE A 110 -4.54 -5.26 -1.96
C ILE A 110 -4.95 -5.37 -3.43
N ASP A 111 -5.11 -6.59 -3.94
CA ASP A 111 -5.58 -6.81 -5.32
C ASP A 111 -7.09 -7.09 -5.42
N ASP A 112 -7.74 -7.49 -4.31
CA ASP A 112 -9.16 -7.84 -4.32
C ASP A 112 -10.08 -6.62 -4.44
N MET A 113 -10.78 -6.52 -5.56
CA MET A 113 -11.61 -5.36 -5.87
C MET A 113 -12.79 -5.17 -4.91
N ARG A 114 -13.37 -6.26 -4.37
CA ARG A 114 -14.53 -6.15 -3.46
C ARG A 114 -14.09 -5.54 -2.13
N ALA A 115 -12.96 -5.99 -1.59
CA ALA A 115 -12.35 -5.43 -0.40
C ALA A 115 -11.91 -3.98 -0.60
N LYS A 116 -11.31 -3.62 -1.76
CA LYS A 116 -10.94 -2.21 -2.06
C LYS A 116 -12.15 -1.28 -2.04
N VAL A 117 -13.27 -1.71 -2.63
CA VAL A 117 -14.54 -0.96 -2.59
C VAL A 117 -15.11 -0.87 -1.17
N ALA A 118 -15.04 -1.95 -0.39
CA ALA A 118 -15.47 -1.93 1.00
C ALA A 118 -14.65 -0.94 1.84
N LEU A 119 -13.32 -0.92 1.66
CA LEU A 119 -12.41 0.03 2.32
C LEU A 119 -12.76 1.47 1.96
N ALA A 120 -12.91 1.77 0.67
CA ALA A 120 -13.30 3.10 0.22
C ALA A 120 -14.59 3.59 0.88
N LYS A 121 -15.62 2.73 0.97
CA LYS A 121 -16.88 3.10 1.63
C LYS A 121 -16.74 3.29 3.13
N ARG A 122 -15.74 2.68 3.77
CA ARG A 122 -15.56 2.68 5.23
C ARG A 122 -14.64 3.78 5.74
N VAL A 123 -13.57 4.11 5.00
CA VAL A 123 -12.45 4.94 5.50
C VAL A 123 -11.86 5.91 4.47
N SER A 124 -12.62 6.34 3.45
CA SER A 124 -12.10 7.20 2.37
C SER A 124 -11.35 8.46 2.85
N GLU A 125 -11.75 9.04 3.98
CA GLU A 125 -11.17 10.26 4.56
C GLU A 125 -9.69 10.11 4.98
N LYS A 126 -9.26 8.87 5.20
CA LYS A 126 -7.89 8.51 5.61
C LYS A 126 -7.33 7.36 4.78
N LEU A 127 -7.88 7.13 3.60
CA LEU A 127 -7.41 6.10 2.68
C LEU A 127 -6.41 6.70 1.68
N ILE A 128 -5.31 6.00 1.44
CA ILE A 128 -4.51 6.15 0.21
C ILE A 128 -4.40 4.75 -0.38
N SER A 129 -4.81 4.61 -1.64
CA SER A 129 -4.82 3.31 -2.31
C SER A 129 -3.75 3.24 -3.40
N ALA A 130 -3.30 2.04 -3.70
CA ALA A 130 -2.53 1.75 -4.88
C ALA A 130 -3.34 0.82 -5.79
N ALA A 131 -3.23 1.08 -7.10
CA ALA A 131 -3.47 0.06 -8.11
C ALA A 131 -2.30 -0.96 -8.10
N GLY A 132 -2.10 -1.67 -9.21
CA GLY A 132 -1.02 -2.65 -9.36
C GLY A 132 0.01 -2.19 -10.41
N GLY A 133 1.29 -2.45 -10.14
CA GLY A 133 2.39 -2.21 -11.08
C GLY A 133 2.64 -3.35 -12.07
N ALA A 134 1.74 -4.34 -12.16
CA ALA A 134 1.92 -5.48 -13.04
C ALA A 134 1.86 -5.08 -14.52
N LYS A 135 2.56 -5.84 -15.37
CA LYS A 135 2.60 -5.69 -16.84
C LYS A 135 3.20 -4.36 -17.32
N LYS A 136 3.97 -3.69 -16.47
CA LYS A 136 4.56 -2.37 -16.72
C LYS A 136 6.07 -2.42 -16.56
N LEU A 137 6.78 -1.52 -17.22
CA LEU A 137 8.24 -1.47 -17.21
C LEU A 137 8.79 -0.13 -16.70
N ASP A 138 8.06 0.98 -16.92
CA ASP A 138 8.56 2.33 -16.68
C ASP A 138 8.03 2.93 -15.37
N PRO A 139 8.84 2.94 -14.29
CA PRO A 139 8.42 3.52 -13.02
C PRO A 139 8.28 5.03 -13.05
N THR A 140 8.81 5.73 -14.07
CA THR A 140 8.72 7.19 -14.17
C THR A 140 7.33 7.68 -14.55
N LYS A 141 6.47 6.77 -15.01
CA LYS A 141 5.05 7.03 -15.34
C LYS A 141 4.11 6.86 -14.15
N ILE A 142 4.62 6.61 -12.95
CA ILE A 142 3.77 6.46 -11.77
C ILE A 142 3.23 7.83 -11.35
N GLU A 143 1.92 7.90 -11.12
CA GLU A 143 1.20 9.11 -10.76
C GLU A 143 0.39 8.89 -9.47
N LEU A 144 0.16 9.99 -8.75
CA LEU A 144 -0.73 10.04 -7.58
C LEU A 144 -1.81 11.09 -7.84
N THR A 145 -3.07 10.68 -7.85
CA THR A 145 -4.21 11.59 -8.05
C THR A 145 -5.48 11.09 -7.37
N SER A 146 -6.55 11.87 -7.40
CA SER A 146 -7.89 11.42 -6.96
C SER A 146 -8.30 10.13 -7.65
N VAL A 147 -8.98 9.23 -6.94
CA VAL A 147 -9.51 7.98 -7.53
C VAL A 147 -10.32 8.26 -8.80
N TRP A 148 -11.07 9.37 -8.84
CA TRP A 148 -11.91 9.75 -9.98
C TRP A 148 -11.14 10.27 -11.19
N LYS A 149 -9.90 10.73 -10.99
CA LYS A 149 -9.03 11.32 -12.03
C LYS A 149 -7.99 10.34 -12.60
N THR A 150 -7.93 9.13 -12.07
CA THR A 150 -7.06 8.06 -12.60
C THR A 150 -7.40 7.74 -14.07
N HIS A 151 -6.39 7.40 -14.87
CA HIS A 151 -6.53 7.15 -16.32
C HIS A 151 -5.50 6.13 -16.80
N GLY A 152 -5.66 5.54 -17.99
CA GLY A 152 -4.73 4.57 -18.59
C GLY A 152 -4.55 3.22 -17.85
N ASP A 153 -4.91 3.12 -16.57
CA ASP A 153 -4.71 1.94 -15.73
C ASP A 153 -5.97 1.05 -15.68
N PRO A 154 -5.91 -0.22 -16.11
CA PRO A 154 -7.06 -1.13 -16.10
C PRO A 154 -7.62 -1.42 -14.71
N LEU A 155 -6.76 -1.56 -13.69
CA LEU A 155 -7.21 -1.85 -12.33
C LEU A 155 -7.87 -0.61 -11.72
N ALA A 156 -7.28 0.57 -11.90
CA ALA A 156 -7.89 1.82 -11.46
C ALA A 156 -9.22 2.09 -12.19
N LYS A 157 -9.31 1.78 -13.49
CA LYS A 157 -10.56 1.86 -14.26
C LYS A 157 -11.63 0.95 -13.67
N LYS A 158 -11.29 -0.30 -13.37
CA LYS A 158 -12.21 -1.26 -12.71
C LYS A 158 -12.62 -0.74 -11.33
N PHE A 159 -11.70 -0.15 -10.57
CA PHE A 159 -11.98 0.40 -9.25
C PHE A 159 -12.99 1.55 -9.32
N ARG A 160 -12.78 2.54 -10.20
CA ARG A 160 -13.75 3.63 -10.44
C ARG A 160 -15.13 3.10 -10.84
N TYR A 161 -15.16 2.09 -11.71
CA TYR A 161 -16.41 1.47 -12.15
C TYR A 161 -17.18 0.84 -10.98
N GLU A 162 -16.54 0.00 -10.17
CA GLU A 162 -17.18 -0.66 -9.04
C GLU A 162 -17.56 0.33 -7.92
N LEU A 163 -16.75 1.37 -7.68
CA LEU A 163 -17.11 2.45 -6.77
C LEU A 163 -18.39 3.16 -7.23
N LYS A 164 -18.48 3.54 -8.51
CA LYS A 164 -19.67 4.17 -9.08
C LYS A 164 -20.89 3.26 -8.94
N LYS A 165 -20.73 1.97 -9.27
CA LYS A 165 -21.78 0.95 -9.15
C LYS A 165 -22.25 0.76 -7.70
N SER A 166 -21.35 0.86 -6.73
CA SER A 166 -21.66 0.72 -5.30
C SER A 166 -22.36 1.93 -4.67
N GLY A 167 -22.52 3.02 -5.43
CA GLY A 167 -23.08 4.28 -4.95
C GLY A 167 -22.10 5.17 -4.19
N PHE A 168 -20.80 4.85 -4.17
CA PHE A 168 -19.78 5.66 -3.49
C PHE A 168 -19.67 7.07 -4.11
N ARG A 169 -19.45 8.08 -3.27
CA ARG A 169 -19.37 9.51 -3.63
C ARG A 169 -18.18 10.25 -3.00
N GLY A 170 -17.45 9.62 -2.09
CA GLY A 170 -16.25 10.20 -1.50
C GLY A 170 -15.09 10.24 -2.49
N ASP A 171 -13.93 10.65 -2.02
CA ASP A 171 -12.69 10.71 -2.81
C ASP A 171 -11.51 10.30 -1.94
N PHE A 172 -10.45 9.82 -2.57
CA PHE A 172 -9.18 9.48 -1.92
C PHE A 172 -8.06 9.40 -2.96
N PRO A 173 -6.79 9.58 -2.56
CA PRO A 173 -5.67 9.50 -3.48
C PRO A 173 -5.38 8.04 -3.89
N VAL A 174 -5.02 7.85 -5.16
CA VAL A 174 -4.66 6.56 -5.74
C VAL A 174 -3.33 6.67 -6.49
N VAL A 175 -2.39 5.78 -6.15
CA VAL A 175 -1.18 5.54 -6.93
C VAL A 175 -1.51 4.64 -8.10
N PHE A 176 -1.25 5.09 -9.33
CA PHE A 176 -1.48 4.34 -10.56
C PHE A 176 -0.40 4.64 -11.59
N SER A 177 -0.44 4.00 -12.76
CA SER A 177 0.39 4.41 -13.90
C SER A 177 -0.43 4.25 -15.19
N PRO A 178 -0.45 5.25 -16.08
CA PRO A 178 -1.14 5.17 -17.35
C PRO A 178 -0.35 4.40 -18.42
N GLU A 179 0.83 3.84 -18.08
CA GLU A 179 1.59 2.98 -18.98
C GLU A 179 0.73 1.80 -19.45
N GLU A 180 0.67 1.60 -20.76
CA GLU A 180 -0.06 0.48 -21.35
C GLU A 180 0.57 -0.87 -20.94
N PRO A 181 -0.25 -1.91 -20.70
CA PRO A 181 0.27 -3.24 -20.40
C PRO A 181 1.18 -3.78 -21.52
N MET A 182 2.42 -4.10 -21.18
CA MET A 182 3.46 -4.60 -22.08
C MET A 182 3.32 -6.10 -22.41
N CYS A 183 2.46 -6.84 -21.71
CA CYS A 183 2.27 -8.27 -21.92
C CYS A 183 0.84 -8.73 -21.60
N LYS A 184 0.47 -9.92 -22.11
CA LYS A 184 -0.85 -10.54 -21.85
C LYS A 184 -0.89 -11.23 -20.50
N ASP A 185 0.16 -11.98 -20.18
CA ASP A 185 0.28 -12.70 -18.91
C ASP A 185 0.56 -11.76 -17.74
N LEU A 186 0.51 -12.29 -16.52
CA LEU A 186 0.81 -11.51 -15.32
C LEU A 186 2.32 -11.35 -15.13
N GLY A 187 2.93 -10.51 -15.96
CA GLY A 187 4.32 -10.09 -15.81
C GLY A 187 4.50 -9.04 -14.70
N SER A 188 5.69 -8.99 -14.12
CA SER A 188 6.04 -7.98 -13.12
C SER A 188 7.50 -7.62 -13.20
N PHE A 189 7.80 -6.35 -12.92
CA PHE A 189 9.16 -5.85 -12.75
C PHE A 189 9.24 -5.11 -11.42
N VAL A 190 10.16 -5.53 -10.55
CA VAL A 190 10.33 -4.94 -9.21
C VAL A 190 10.58 -3.44 -9.25
N GLY A 191 11.22 -2.93 -10.31
CA GLY A 191 11.41 -1.50 -10.50
C GLY A 191 10.09 -0.72 -10.50
N VAL A 192 9.02 -1.29 -11.07
CA VAL A 192 7.69 -0.67 -11.06
C VAL A 192 6.93 -0.98 -9.76
N THR A 193 6.79 -2.24 -9.37
CA THR A 193 5.97 -2.57 -8.18
C THR A 193 6.56 -1.99 -6.90
N GLY A 194 7.89 -2.00 -6.78
CA GLY A 194 8.60 -1.33 -5.69
C GLY A 194 8.39 0.17 -5.72
N ALA A 195 8.51 0.82 -6.88
CA ALA A 195 8.26 2.27 -7.00
C ALA A 195 6.82 2.67 -6.70
N PHE A 196 5.83 1.82 -6.98
CA PHE A 196 4.45 2.01 -6.50
C PHE A 196 4.41 2.06 -4.96
N GLY A 197 5.09 1.13 -4.29
CA GLY A 197 5.19 1.11 -2.82
C GLY A 197 5.90 2.33 -2.25
N LEU A 198 7.00 2.76 -2.89
CA LEU A 198 7.71 3.98 -2.50
C LEU A 198 6.85 5.24 -2.71
N THR A 199 6.07 5.30 -3.78
CA THR A 199 5.14 6.41 -4.06
C THR A 199 3.99 6.43 -3.04
N LEU A 200 3.46 5.26 -2.66
CA LEU A 200 2.45 5.13 -1.62
C LEU A 200 2.98 5.62 -0.26
N CYS A 201 4.19 5.23 0.10
CA CYS A 201 4.90 5.73 1.28
C CYS A 201 5.12 7.25 1.22
N SER A 202 5.54 7.80 0.07
CA SER A 202 5.72 9.25 -0.10
C SER A 202 4.41 10.02 0.09
N ALA A 203 3.30 9.50 -0.45
CA ALA A 203 1.97 10.06 -0.25
C ALA A 203 1.57 10.03 1.24
N ALA A 204 1.85 8.92 1.92
CA ALA A 204 1.59 8.76 3.36
C ALA A 204 2.37 9.78 4.20
N VAL A 205 3.68 9.92 3.96
CA VAL A 205 4.54 10.86 4.69
C VAL A 205 4.04 12.29 4.51
N ARG A 206 3.72 12.73 3.29
CA ARG A 206 3.15 14.07 3.06
C ARG A 206 1.87 14.27 3.86
N ARG A 207 0.93 13.31 3.75
CA ARG A 207 -0.38 13.37 4.42
C ARG A 207 -0.31 13.43 5.95
N LEU A 208 0.72 12.82 6.55
CA LEU A 208 0.94 12.80 8.00
C LEU A 208 1.71 14.02 8.51
N CYS A 209 2.46 14.69 7.63
CA CYS A 209 3.21 15.90 7.97
C CYS A 209 2.39 17.18 7.74
N ASP A 210 1.44 17.17 6.79
CA ASP A 210 0.48 18.25 6.54
C ASP A 210 -0.45 18.48 7.75
#